data_AF-A0A3B9B9S9-F1
#
_entry.id   AF-A0A3B9B9S9-F1
#
_cell.length_a   1.000
_cell.length_b   1.000
_cell.length_c   1.000
_cell.angle_alpha   90.00
_cell.angle_beta   90.00
_cell.angle_gamma   90.00
#
_symmetry.space_group_name_H-M   'P 1'
#
loop_
_entity.id
_entity.type
_entity.pdbx_description
1 polymer ?
#
loop_
_entity_poly.entity_id
_entity_poly.type
_entity_poly.pdbx_seq_one_letter_code
_entity_poly.pdbx_strand_id
1 'polypeptide(L)'
;MYLFSLSNAWAEELSSFEKRELSRLLEMDWMELANQPVSGVLGYDQEHWRNPASIAIIRPDDVFDGGHLQLVDSFRGVGGMFVTRGNAYDDFVTMRNFSGSPTEKFLMLVDGREALQPMGGTITWGTEEVPLAILDRAEIIRGPGASIWGTNAVSGVINVTTKSAESTQGNSVRLAIESTGTFLGEFVHGGKIREGEFYRVWVRDHEYAESELLSGMPARDDGYGRKVGFRYDKNLGMDLDLTVAGAYSTRQFEHIFDLSYRLFYVNNDPVNPFGLTPGTPPIIPIGNFPGPVQSLLLANTNWPSSEVSPFDSLGGVTRYQNFEELAQDAGHIRTRLTGITGNDFEWSLDAFAEKYETNLGHVGHQWERDEYNLEFRGNRPLGDRNHLAFGLGYRYMEFDVTEVVTSPWDFDVYESTTSASTLSIPGFHSFPILNYGGPDSFERLSAFVQDTFEVNEEFFISFGSKFEDGDFSNTTFQPGIRASYSVNPDNLLWAAYSRAHRQASLVEKHTEVSYARFWYPTDNKWINESFPPRPELDDEVMDAYEIGWRSSPSEKFLWELSLF
;
A
#
# COMPACT_ATOMS: atom_id res chain seq x y z
N MET A 1 -28.74 -10.65 -27.96
CA MET A 1 -30.04 -10.63 -28.64
C MET A 1 -31.11 -10.57 -27.55
N TYR A 2 -32.06 -9.64 -27.68
CA TYR A 2 -33.04 -9.13 -26.68
C TYR A 2 -32.54 -8.06 -25.71
N LEU A 3 -32.62 -6.80 -26.14
CA LEU A 3 -33.01 -5.62 -25.34
C LEU A 3 -33.12 -4.42 -26.30
N PHE A 4 -34.22 -4.37 -27.05
CA PHE A 4 -34.68 -3.16 -27.74
C PHE A 4 -36.21 -3.21 -27.74
N SER A 5 -36.83 -2.41 -26.88
CA SER A 5 -38.25 -2.03 -26.87
C SER A 5 -38.57 -1.59 -25.45
N LEU A 6 -38.62 -0.27 -25.23
CA LEU A 6 -39.35 0.49 -24.20
C LEU A 6 -38.60 1.78 -23.83
N SER A 7 -38.16 2.56 -24.83
CA SER A 7 -37.89 3.99 -24.63
C SER A 7 -39.15 4.79 -25.01
N ASN A 8 -39.45 5.84 -24.25
CA ASN A 8 -40.43 6.91 -24.51
C ASN A 8 -41.72 6.95 -23.67
N ALA A 9 -41.87 6.20 -22.57
CA ALA A 9 -43.01 6.40 -21.67
C ALA A 9 -42.69 6.74 -20.20
N TRP A 10 -41.40 6.68 -19.78
CA TRP A 10 -41.00 6.87 -18.37
C TRP A 10 -39.96 7.98 -18.14
N ALA A 11 -39.57 8.71 -19.19
CA ALA A 11 -38.54 9.75 -19.09
C ALA A 11 -39.00 11.04 -18.36
N GLU A 12 -40.30 11.20 -18.11
CA GLU A 12 -40.84 12.38 -17.44
C GLU A 12 -40.82 12.28 -15.90
N GLU A 13 -40.68 11.09 -15.32
CA GLU A 13 -40.68 10.89 -13.84
C GLU A 13 -39.29 10.84 -13.19
N LEU A 14 -38.21 10.87 -13.98
CA LEU A 14 -36.85 10.86 -13.43
C LEU A 14 -36.47 12.22 -12.83
N SER A 15 -35.91 12.20 -11.61
CA SER A 15 -35.35 13.37 -10.94
C SER A 15 -34.19 13.96 -11.74
N SER A 16 -33.83 15.22 -11.49
CA SER A 16 -32.68 15.87 -12.16
C SER A 16 -31.35 15.12 -11.93
N PHE A 17 -31.24 14.37 -10.83
CA PHE A 17 -30.12 13.50 -10.52
C PHE A 17 -30.17 12.22 -11.35
N GLU A 18 -31.31 11.54 -11.42
CA GLU A 18 -31.46 10.32 -12.23
C GLU A 18 -31.40 10.62 -13.73
N LYS A 19 -31.82 11.80 -14.18
CA LYS A 19 -31.60 12.25 -15.56
C LYS A 19 -30.13 12.49 -15.85
N ARG A 20 -29.36 12.99 -14.88
CA ARG A 20 -27.90 13.15 -14.99
C ARG A 20 -27.15 11.84 -14.87
N GLU A 21 -27.63 10.90 -14.06
CA GLU A 21 -27.04 9.57 -13.92
C GLU A 21 -27.41 8.68 -15.10
N LEU A 22 -28.63 8.78 -15.63
CA LEU A 22 -29.04 8.12 -16.87
C LEU A 22 -28.34 8.77 -18.07
N SER A 23 -28.16 10.09 -18.10
CA SER A 23 -27.27 10.76 -19.07
C SER A 23 -25.85 10.27 -18.89
N ARG A 24 -25.27 10.20 -17.68
CA ARG A 24 -23.93 9.64 -17.42
C ARG A 24 -23.83 8.19 -17.91
N LEU A 25 -24.80 7.33 -17.61
CA LEU A 25 -24.84 5.92 -18.03
C LEU A 25 -25.08 5.74 -19.55
N LEU A 26 -25.75 6.70 -20.21
CA LEU A 26 -25.95 6.73 -21.66
C LEU A 26 -24.84 7.49 -22.42
N GLU A 27 -24.10 8.35 -21.73
CA GLU A 27 -22.98 9.18 -22.19
C GLU A 27 -21.62 8.63 -21.72
N MET A 28 -21.57 7.47 -21.05
CA MET A 28 -20.36 6.67 -20.81
C MET A 28 -19.85 6.13 -22.15
N ASP A 29 -19.41 7.05 -23.00
CA ASP A 29 -18.66 6.80 -24.19
C ASP A 29 -17.20 6.59 -23.78
N TRP A 30 -16.63 5.47 -24.21
CA TRP A 30 -15.24 5.09 -23.96
C TRP A 30 -14.23 6.14 -24.47
N MET A 31 -14.69 7.13 -25.24
CA MET A 31 -14.01 8.39 -25.57
C MET A 31 -13.43 9.14 -24.37
N GLU A 32 -14.06 9.05 -23.19
CA GLU A 32 -13.51 9.72 -22.00
C GLU A 32 -12.19 9.11 -21.56
N LEU A 33 -11.88 7.84 -21.84
CA LEU A 33 -10.63 7.21 -21.40
C LEU A 33 -9.40 7.77 -22.13
N ALA A 34 -9.52 8.03 -23.43
CA ALA A 34 -8.43 8.61 -24.22
C ALA A 34 -8.20 10.09 -23.86
N ASN A 35 -9.26 10.88 -23.74
CA ASN A 35 -9.19 12.34 -23.57
C ASN A 35 -9.12 12.79 -22.10
N GLN A 36 -9.13 11.86 -21.13
CA GLN A 36 -9.05 12.23 -19.72
C GLN A 36 -7.63 12.69 -19.38
N PRO A 37 -7.49 13.88 -18.74
CA PRO A 37 -6.23 14.29 -18.16
C PRO A 37 -5.83 13.30 -17.06
N VAL A 38 -4.67 12.68 -17.23
CA VAL A 38 -4.02 11.89 -16.18
C VAL A 38 -2.86 12.66 -15.60
N SER A 39 -2.64 12.54 -14.30
CA SER A 39 -1.41 13.01 -13.67
C SER A 39 -0.28 12.09 -14.12
N GLY A 40 0.35 12.48 -15.23
CA GLY A 40 1.25 11.61 -15.97
C GLY A 40 2.67 11.56 -15.43
N VAL A 41 3.54 10.90 -16.20
CA VAL A 41 4.99 10.92 -16.00
C VAL A 41 5.65 12.20 -16.52
N LEU A 42 4.86 13.20 -16.91
CA LEU A 42 5.34 14.45 -17.49
C LEU A 42 5.34 15.65 -16.51
N GLY A 43 4.73 15.48 -15.32
CA GLY A 43 4.67 16.53 -14.29
C GLY A 43 3.51 17.51 -14.48
N TYR A 44 2.67 17.25 -15.49
CA TYR A 44 1.46 17.98 -15.82
C TYR A 44 0.43 17.04 -16.44
N ASP A 45 -0.80 17.50 -16.46
CA ASP A 45 -1.92 16.72 -16.95
C ASP A 45 -1.86 16.55 -18.47
N GLN A 46 -2.02 15.31 -18.94
CA GLN A 46 -2.03 14.95 -20.34
C GLN A 46 -3.11 13.92 -20.63
N GLU A 47 -3.60 13.91 -21.87
CA GLU A 47 -4.46 12.84 -22.36
C GLU A 47 -3.78 11.48 -22.16
N HIS A 48 -4.51 10.51 -21.61
CA HIS A 48 -4.01 9.16 -21.33
C HIS A 48 -3.24 8.54 -22.52
N TRP A 49 -3.80 8.65 -23.73
CA TRP A 49 -3.21 8.01 -24.91
C TRP A 49 -1.92 8.70 -25.40
N ARG A 50 -1.66 9.96 -25.02
CA ARG A 50 -0.43 10.70 -25.36
C ARG A 50 0.71 10.49 -24.35
N ASN A 51 0.41 9.84 -23.24
CA ASN A 51 1.35 9.68 -22.15
C ASN A 51 2.47 8.67 -22.48
N PRO A 52 3.76 9.00 -22.38
CA PRO A 52 4.88 8.12 -22.75
C PRO A 52 5.21 7.13 -21.62
N ALA A 53 4.19 6.48 -21.10
CA ALA A 53 4.25 5.49 -20.04
C ALA A 53 3.07 4.53 -20.16
N SER A 54 3.26 3.34 -19.62
CA SER A 54 2.21 2.33 -19.54
C SER A 54 1.28 2.63 -18.35
N ILE A 55 0.06 3.11 -18.61
CA ILE A 55 -0.88 3.57 -17.57
C ILE A 55 -2.20 2.81 -17.65
N ALA A 56 -2.67 2.33 -16.50
CA ALA A 56 -4.04 1.86 -16.31
C ALA A 56 -4.82 2.86 -15.44
N ILE A 57 -6.11 3.02 -15.72
CA ILE A 57 -7.01 3.86 -14.92
C ILE A 57 -8.11 2.95 -14.39
N ILE A 58 -8.34 3.00 -13.09
CA ILE A 58 -9.47 2.36 -12.42
C ILE A 58 -10.43 3.45 -12.00
N ARG A 59 -11.68 3.34 -12.44
CA ARG A 59 -12.79 4.24 -12.13
C ARG A 59 -13.71 3.61 -11.08
N PRO A 60 -14.59 4.41 -10.45
CA PRO A 60 -15.57 3.88 -9.51
C PRO A 60 -16.46 2.77 -10.10
N ASP A 61 -16.85 2.93 -11.36
CA ASP A 61 -17.69 1.94 -12.05
C ASP A 61 -16.91 0.63 -12.32
N ASP A 62 -15.59 0.69 -12.56
CA ASP A 62 -14.77 -0.54 -12.72
C ASP A 62 -14.72 -1.36 -11.42
N VAL A 63 -14.65 -0.68 -10.27
CA VAL A 63 -14.72 -1.34 -8.96
C VAL A 63 -16.11 -1.94 -8.73
N PHE A 64 -17.16 -1.17 -9.01
CA PHE A 64 -18.54 -1.60 -8.78
C PHE A 64 -18.96 -2.74 -9.71
N ASP A 65 -18.79 -2.56 -11.02
CA ASP A 65 -19.19 -3.53 -12.06
C ASP A 65 -18.31 -4.78 -12.04
N GLY A 66 -17.05 -4.65 -11.59
CA GLY A 66 -16.16 -5.77 -11.31
C GLY A 66 -16.57 -6.60 -10.08
N GLY A 67 -17.56 -6.13 -9.30
CA GLY A 67 -18.00 -6.79 -8.08
C GLY A 67 -17.00 -6.70 -6.93
N HIS A 68 -16.11 -5.70 -6.97
CA HIS A 68 -15.08 -5.50 -5.95
C HIS A 68 -15.63 -4.66 -4.79
N LEU A 69 -15.33 -5.07 -3.56
CA LEU A 69 -15.67 -4.27 -2.38
C LEU A 69 -14.69 -3.11 -2.19
N GLN A 70 -13.41 -3.39 -2.38
CA GLN A 70 -12.29 -2.49 -2.15
C GLN A 70 -11.63 -2.06 -3.45
N LEU A 71 -10.97 -0.90 -3.43
CA LEU A 71 -10.22 -0.42 -4.58
C LEU A 71 -9.07 -1.36 -4.92
N VAL A 72 -8.31 -1.82 -3.91
CA VAL A 72 -7.16 -2.72 -4.12
C VAL A 72 -7.56 -4.01 -4.86
N ASP A 73 -8.77 -4.51 -4.64
CA ASP A 73 -9.26 -5.73 -5.28
C ASP A 73 -9.37 -5.60 -6.81
N SER A 74 -9.75 -4.41 -7.27
CA SER A 74 -9.93 -4.10 -8.69
C SER A 74 -8.62 -4.09 -9.48
N PHE A 75 -7.48 -3.99 -8.80
CA PHE A 75 -6.17 -4.03 -9.47
C PHE A 75 -5.87 -5.39 -10.09
N ARG A 76 -6.60 -6.45 -9.72
CA ARG A 76 -6.56 -7.75 -10.42
C ARG A 76 -7.03 -7.66 -11.88
N GLY A 77 -7.83 -6.65 -12.22
CA GLY A 77 -8.24 -6.36 -13.60
C GLY A 77 -7.12 -5.72 -14.44
N VAL A 78 -6.03 -5.28 -13.82
CA VAL A 78 -4.94 -4.58 -14.50
C VAL A 78 -3.90 -5.57 -15.00
N GLY A 79 -3.68 -5.58 -16.32
CA GLY A 79 -2.74 -6.51 -16.95
C GLY A 79 -1.33 -6.42 -16.37
N GLY A 80 -0.86 -7.53 -15.81
CA GLY A 80 0.49 -7.68 -15.22
C GLY A 80 0.57 -7.44 -13.71
N MET A 81 -0.53 -7.05 -13.07
CA MET A 81 -0.62 -6.91 -11.61
C MET A 81 -1.17 -8.18 -10.96
N PHE A 82 -0.66 -8.48 -9.77
CA PHE A 82 -1.14 -9.57 -8.92
C PHE A 82 -1.45 -9.02 -7.55
N VAL A 83 -2.68 -9.25 -7.10
CA VAL A 83 -3.13 -8.89 -5.76
C VAL A 83 -3.36 -10.17 -4.99
N THR A 84 -2.53 -10.42 -3.98
CA THR A 84 -2.65 -11.56 -3.08
C THR A 84 -3.10 -11.08 -1.71
N ARG A 85 -4.05 -11.78 -1.12
CA ARG A 85 -4.52 -11.50 0.23
C ARG A 85 -3.72 -12.33 1.23
N GLY A 86 -3.17 -11.69 2.26
CA GLY A 86 -2.45 -12.38 3.34
C GLY A 86 -3.39 -12.88 4.42
N ASN A 87 -4.25 -11.99 4.90
CA ASN A 87 -5.34 -12.24 5.85
C ASN A 87 -6.54 -11.38 5.45
N ALA A 88 -7.65 -11.44 6.17
CA ALA A 88 -8.91 -10.80 5.77
C ALA A 88 -8.78 -9.30 5.42
N TYR A 89 -7.82 -8.58 6.02
CA TYR A 89 -7.69 -7.13 5.91
C TYR A 89 -6.43 -6.63 5.19
N ASP A 90 -5.44 -7.50 4.93
CA ASP A 90 -4.14 -7.14 4.36
C ASP A 90 -3.97 -7.71 2.95
N ASP A 91 -3.77 -6.82 1.99
CA ASP A 91 -3.59 -7.13 0.58
C ASP A 91 -2.16 -6.76 0.14
N PHE A 92 -1.58 -7.58 -0.72
CA PHE A 92 -0.23 -7.39 -1.26
C PHE A 92 -0.32 -7.24 -2.77
N VAL A 93 0.19 -6.11 -3.27
CA VAL A 93 0.17 -5.77 -4.68
C VAL A 93 1.57 -5.92 -5.27
N THR A 94 1.67 -6.73 -6.31
CA THR A 94 2.95 -7.05 -6.96
C THR A 94 2.82 -6.96 -8.47
N MET A 95 3.95 -6.76 -9.15
CA MET A 95 4.03 -6.71 -10.61
C MET A 95 5.44 -7.07 -11.07
N ARG A 96 5.58 -7.55 -12.32
CA ARG A 96 6.89 -7.82 -12.98
C ARG A 96 7.84 -8.71 -12.15
N ASN A 97 7.29 -9.73 -11.48
CA ASN A 97 8.04 -10.69 -10.66
C ASN A 97 8.70 -10.12 -9.39
N PHE A 98 8.33 -8.89 -9.00
CA PHE A 98 8.65 -8.34 -7.68
C PHE A 98 7.62 -8.82 -6.66
N SER A 99 7.76 -10.09 -6.24
CA SER A 99 6.95 -10.71 -5.19
C SER A 99 7.77 -11.00 -3.93
N GLY A 100 7.14 -10.93 -2.76
CA GLY A 100 7.77 -11.24 -1.47
C GLY A 100 6.90 -10.75 -0.33
N SER A 101 7.32 -10.99 0.91
CA SER A 101 6.79 -10.28 2.07
C SER A 101 8.00 -9.65 2.75
N PRO A 102 8.11 -8.31 2.80
CA PRO A 102 7.14 -7.30 2.34
C PRO A 102 7.22 -6.93 0.84
N THR A 103 6.09 -6.52 0.23
CA THR A 103 6.00 -6.11 -1.19
C THR A 103 6.21 -4.60 -1.38
N GLU A 104 7.37 -4.10 -0.94
CA GLU A 104 7.65 -2.67 -0.80
C GLU A 104 8.12 -2.02 -2.12
N LYS A 105 7.36 -2.16 -3.22
CA LYS A 105 7.84 -1.71 -4.55
C LYS A 105 6.85 -0.85 -5.32
N PHE A 106 5.75 -0.44 -4.71
CA PHE A 106 4.86 0.57 -5.25
C PHE A 106 4.89 1.82 -4.37
N LEU A 107 4.89 2.99 -5.01
CA LEU A 107 4.56 4.23 -4.35
C LEU A 107 3.06 4.46 -4.51
N MET A 108 2.33 4.48 -3.40
CA MET A 108 0.91 4.86 -3.39
C MET A 108 0.73 6.28 -2.88
N LEU A 109 -0.11 7.03 -3.59
CA LEU A 109 -0.54 8.35 -3.18
C LEU A 109 -2.06 8.38 -3.06
N VAL A 110 -2.57 9.05 -2.01
CA VAL A 110 -3.99 9.37 -1.87
C VAL A 110 -4.13 10.88 -1.79
N ASP A 111 -4.67 11.50 -2.84
CA ASP A 111 -4.73 12.95 -3.00
C ASP A 111 -3.36 13.64 -2.83
N GLY A 112 -2.28 12.96 -3.24
CA GLY A 112 -0.89 13.44 -3.11
C GLY A 112 -0.20 13.12 -1.78
N ARG A 113 -0.92 12.56 -0.80
CA ARG A 113 -0.32 12.05 0.45
C ARG A 113 0.28 10.68 0.22
N GLU A 114 1.51 10.46 0.66
CA GLU A 114 2.18 9.15 0.55
C GLU A 114 1.58 8.16 1.53
N ALA A 115 1.03 7.06 0.99
CA ALA A 115 0.57 5.94 1.79
C ALA A 115 1.71 4.93 1.94
N LEU A 116 2.41 4.97 3.08
CA LEU A 116 3.49 4.05 3.41
C LEU A 116 3.54 3.81 4.92
N GLN A 117 3.76 2.56 5.31
CA GLN A 117 4.12 2.14 6.66
C GLN A 117 5.63 1.84 6.69
N PRO A 118 6.49 2.75 7.19
CA PRO A 118 7.95 2.60 7.08
C PRO A 118 8.52 1.42 7.88
N MET A 119 7.78 0.93 8.88
CA MET A 119 8.23 -0.17 9.73
C MET A 119 8.53 -1.44 8.93
N GLY A 120 7.54 -1.91 8.16
CA GLY A 120 7.69 -3.05 7.24
C GLY A 120 7.65 -2.66 5.77
N GLY A 121 7.80 -1.36 5.46
CA GLY A 121 7.77 -0.72 4.13
C GLY A 121 6.57 -1.07 3.23
N THR A 122 5.46 -1.54 3.80
CA THR A 122 4.25 -1.90 3.05
C THR A 122 3.26 -0.74 2.99
N ILE A 123 2.24 -0.91 2.16
CA ILE A 123 1.04 -0.08 2.15
C ILE A 123 -0.03 -0.81 2.95
N THR A 124 -0.65 -0.13 3.92
CA THR A 124 -1.81 -0.71 4.64
C THR A 124 -3.11 -0.40 3.89
N TRP A 125 -3.42 -1.18 2.86
CA TRP A 125 -4.55 -0.92 1.95
C TRP A 125 -5.88 -0.65 2.65
N GLY A 126 -6.22 -1.47 3.65
CA GLY A 126 -7.48 -1.35 4.38
C GLY A 126 -7.70 0.01 5.06
N THR A 127 -6.63 0.69 5.51
CA THR A 127 -6.73 2.04 6.12
C THR A 127 -6.75 3.16 5.08
N GLU A 128 -6.31 2.88 3.85
CA GLU A 128 -6.21 3.87 2.76
C GLU A 128 -7.48 3.96 1.90
N GLU A 129 -8.38 2.99 2.02
CA GLU A 129 -9.66 2.97 1.30
C GLU A 129 -10.50 4.24 1.52
N VAL A 130 -11.26 4.61 0.48
CA VAL A 130 -12.19 5.75 0.45
C VAL A 130 -13.55 5.27 -0.06
N PRO A 131 -14.67 5.90 0.36
CA PRO A 131 -15.97 5.56 -0.18
C PRO A 131 -16.01 5.65 -1.70
N LEU A 132 -16.66 4.68 -2.35
CA LEU A 132 -16.64 4.60 -3.81
C LEU A 132 -17.26 5.83 -4.47
N ALA A 133 -18.25 6.45 -3.83
CA ALA A 133 -18.90 7.67 -4.32
C ALA A 133 -17.95 8.88 -4.40
N ILE A 134 -16.86 8.89 -3.62
CA ILE A 134 -15.88 9.99 -3.61
C ILE A 134 -14.62 9.69 -4.39
N LEU A 135 -14.37 8.44 -4.75
CA LEU A 135 -13.31 8.06 -5.67
C LEU A 135 -13.56 8.78 -7.01
N ASP A 136 -12.54 9.46 -7.53
CA ASP A 136 -12.53 9.93 -8.91
C ASP A 136 -11.90 8.87 -9.81
N ARG A 137 -10.67 8.48 -9.47
CA ARG A 137 -9.91 7.43 -10.15
C ARG A 137 -8.73 6.96 -9.33
N ALA A 138 -8.23 5.77 -9.64
CA ALA A 138 -6.88 5.34 -9.31
C ALA A 138 -6.08 5.16 -10.60
N GLU A 139 -5.02 5.94 -10.75
CA GLU A 139 -4.08 5.86 -11.88
C GLU A 139 -2.93 4.95 -11.49
N ILE A 140 -2.65 3.95 -12.31
CA ILE A 140 -1.57 3.00 -12.08
C ILE A 140 -0.56 3.15 -13.20
N ILE A 141 0.56 3.80 -12.87
CA ILE A 141 1.71 3.95 -13.76
C ILE A 141 2.59 2.73 -13.54
N ARG A 142 2.71 1.90 -14.59
CA ARG A 142 3.47 0.65 -14.55
C ARG A 142 4.92 0.87 -14.93
N GLY A 143 5.82 0.24 -14.18
CA GLY A 143 7.26 0.41 -14.32
C GLY A 143 7.78 1.61 -13.55
N PRO A 144 9.11 1.79 -13.49
CA PRO A 144 9.65 2.80 -12.60
C PRO A 144 9.21 4.22 -12.95
N GLY A 145 8.63 4.91 -11.96
CA GLY A 145 8.08 6.27 -12.09
C GLY A 145 8.98 7.37 -11.48
N ALA A 146 10.21 7.01 -11.13
CA ALA A 146 11.01 7.71 -10.13
C ALA A 146 11.38 9.17 -10.43
N SER A 147 11.47 9.61 -11.70
CA SER A 147 11.92 10.98 -12.01
C SER A 147 10.98 12.08 -11.49
N ILE A 148 9.70 11.77 -11.26
CA ILE A 148 8.72 12.69 -10.64
C ILE A 148 8.27 12.17 -9.28
N TRP A 149 7.94 10.89 -9.22
CA TRP A 149 7.23 10.34 -8.07
C TRP A 149 8.19 10.01 -6.92
N GLY A 150 9.41 9.57 -7.22
CA GLY A 150 10.49 9.35 -6.26
C GLY A 150 10.60 7.94 -5.72
N THR A 151 11.14 7.85 -4.50
CA THR A 151 11.49 6.59 -3.85
C THR A 151 10.29 5.65 -3.70
N ASN A 152 10.55 4.35 -3.74
CA ASN A 152 9.58 3.25 -3.73
C ASN A 152 8.71 3.11 -5.00
N ALA A 153 8.89 3.97 -6.01
CA ALA A 153 8.26 3.84 -7.33
C ALA A 153 8.97 2.84 -8.25
N VAL A 154 9.39 1.67 -7.74
CA VAL A 154 10.19 0.66 -8.48
C VAL A 154 9.31 -0.17 -9.42
N SER A 155 8.26 -0.80 -8.91
CA SER A 155 7.27 -1.50 -9.72
C SER A 155 6.34 -0.52 -10.42
N GLY A 156 6.05 0.62 -9.79
CA GLY A 156 5.14 1.61 -10.34
C GLY A 156 4.63 2.59 -9.29
N VAL A 157 3.65 3.40 -9.72
CA VAL A 157 2.98 4.39 -8.89
C VAL A 157 1.48 4.15 -8.96
N ILE A 158 0.81 4.23 -7.82
CA ILE A 158 -0.63 4.12 -7.69
C ILE A 158 -1.12 5.46 -7.13
N ASN A 159 -1.68 6.31 -7.98
CA ASN A 159 -2.16 7.64 -7.62
C ASN A 159 -3.68 7.63 -7.52
N VAL A 160 -4.21 7.65 -6.30
CA VAL A 160 -5.64 7.72 -6.00
C VAL A 160 -6.06 9.17 -5.85
N THR A 161 -7.04 9.59 -6.65
CA THR A 161 -7.60 10.94 -6.61
C THR A 161 -9.06 10.88 -6.15
N THR A 162 -9.44 11.77 -5.22
CA THR A 162 -10.83 11.93 -4.81
C THR A 162 -11.50 13.13 -5.49
N LYS A 163 -12.78 12.99 -5.80
CA LYS A 163 -13.62 14.04 -6.37
C LYS A 163 -13.62 15.28 -5.47
N SER A 164 -13.80 16.46 -6.08
CA SER A 164 -14.07 17.69 -5.33
C SER A 164 -15.35 17.58 -4.50
N ALA A 165 -15.46 18.40 -3.45
CA ALA A 165 -16.68 18.55 -2.68
C ALA A 165 -17.83 19.06 -3.57
N GLU A 166 -17.55 19.93 -4.55
CA GLU A 166 -18.54 20.41 -5.52
C GLU A 166 -19.13 19.26 -6.36
N SER A 167 -18.33 18.28 -6.75
CA SER A 167 -18.78 17.13 -7.55
C SER A 167 -19.44 16.02 -6.74
N THR A 168 -19.58 16.19 -5.42
CA THR A 168 -20.09 15.15 -4.50
C THR A 168 -21.26 15.63 -3.63
N GLN A 169 -22.15 16.43 -4.22
CA GLN A 169 -23.32 17.02 -3.53
C GLN A 169 -24.44 16.00 -3.29
N GLY A 170 -25.22 16.21 -2.23
CA GLY A 170 -26.35 15.35 -1.87
C GLY A 170 -25.93 14.19 -0.99
N ASN A 171 -26.65 13.07 -1.07
CA ASN A 171 -26.39 11.86 -0.28
C ASN A 171 -26.05 10.70 -1.20
N SER A 172 -25.06 9.90 -0.81
CA SER A 172 -24.80 8.58 -1.38
C SER A 172 -24.74 7.54 -0.27
N VAL A 173 -25.33 6.37 -0.53
CA VAL A 173 -25.31 5.21 0.36
C VAL A 173 -24.88 4.00 -0.47
N ARG A 174 -23.87 3.26 -0.02
CA ARG A 174 -23.47 1.97 -0.58
C ARG A 174 -23.53 0.93 0.53
N LEU A 175 -24.22 -0.18 0.27
CA LEU A 175 -24.28 -1.34 1.16
C LEU A 175 -23.89 -2.57 0.35
N ALA A 176 -23.00 -3.40 0.90
CA ALA A 176 -22.56 -4.64 0.29
C ALA A 176 -22.48 -5.74 1.36
N ILE A 177 -22.88 -6.95 0.99
CA ILE A 177 -22.79 -8.14 1.85
C ILE A 177 -22.26 -9.28 0.96
N GLU A 178 -21.20 -9.94 1.42
CA GLU A 178 -20.65 -11.13 0.76
C GLU A 178 -21.24 -12.42 1.34
N SER A 179 -21.15 -13.51 0.59
CA SER A 179 -21.59 -14.84 1.05
C SER A 179 -20.80 -15.36 2.26
N THR A 180 -19.60 -14.81 2.49
CA THR A 180 -18.74 -15.08 3.66
C THR A 180 -19.30 -14.48 4.94
N GLY A 181 -20.18 -13.47 4.84
CA GLY A 181 -20.66 -12.68 5.97
C GLY A 181 -19.99 -11.30 6.11
N THR A 182 -18.96 -11.00 5.29
CA THR A 182 -18.36 -9.67 5.21
C THR A 182 -19.43 -8.63 4.83
N PHE A 183 -19.42 -7.48 5.52
CA PHE A 183 -20.35 -6.38 5.29
C PHE A 183 -19.61 -5.06 5.09
N LEU A 184 -19.99 -4.30 4.07
CA LEU A 184 -19.52 -2.95 3.82
C LEU A 184 -20.70 -1.96 3.82
N GLY A 185 -20.60 -0.92 4.63
CA GLY A 185 -21.49 0.22 4.64
C GLY A 185 -20.75 1.53 4.42
N GLU A 186 -21.21 2.33 3.47
CA GLU A 186 -20.66 3.65 3.19
C GLU A 186 -21.79 4.68 3.10
N PHE A 187 -21.56 5.85 3.70
CA PHE A 187 -22.45 7.00 3.57
C PHE A 187 -21.63 8.25 3.30
N VAL A 188 -22.05 9.04 2.31
CA VAL A 188 -21.43 10.30 1.92
C VAL A 188 -22.50 11.38 1.88
N HIS A 189 -22.21 12.52 2.47
CA HIS A 189 -23.03 13.72 2.36
C HIS A 189 -22.18 14.90 1.88
N GLY A 190 -22.61 15.59 0.83
CA GLY A 190 -22.00 16.83 0.37
C GLY A 190 -23.00 17.97 0.28
N GLY A 191 -22.52 19.18 0.58
CA GLY A 191 -23.34 20.38 0.57
C GLY A 191 -22.58 21.61 0.07
N LYS A 192 -23.35 22.58 -0.41
CA LYS A 192 -22.88 23.89 -0.82
C LYS A 192 -23.18 24.87 0.30
N ILE A 193 -22.15 25.59 0.77
CA ILE A 193 -22.33 26.66 1.77
C ILE A 193 -22.79 27.94 1.06
N ARG A 194 -22.07 28.30 -0.01
CA ARG A 194 -22.35 29.43 -0.91
C ARG A 194 -21.63 29.21 -2.23
N GLU A 195 -21.75 30.16 -3.15
CA GLU A 195 -21.00 30.13 -4.41
C GLU A 195 -19.49 30.03 -4.16
N GLY A 196 -18.83 29.07 -4.83
CA GLY A 196 -17.41 28.78 -4.66
C GLY A 196 -17.03 28.11 -3.32
N GLU A 197 -17.97 27.69 -2.46
CA GLU A 197 -17.66 27.05 -1.17
C GLU A 197 -18.50 25.80 -0.92
N PHE A 198 -17.83 24.65 -0.80
CA PHE A 198 -18.45 23.33 -0.72
C PHE A 198 -17.82 22.50 0.40
N TYR A 199 -18.60 21.59 0.96
CA TYR A 199 -18.10 20.62 1.93
C TYR A 199 -18.63 19.23 1.63
N ARG A 200 -17.92 18.23 2.14
CA ARG A 200 -18.30 16.83 2.14
C ARG A 200 -17.92 16.21 3.48
N VAL A 201 -18.77 15.33 4.00
CA VAL A 201 -18.48 14.41 5.10
C VAL A 201 -18.85 13.00 4.68
N TRP A 202 -18.16 12.01 5.22
CA TRP A 202 -18.45 10.61 4.91
C TRP A 202 -18.05 9.69 6.04
N VAL A 203 -18.69 8.52 6.07
CA VAL A 203 -18.39 7.43 6.98
C VAL A 203 -18.33 6.11 6.20
N ARG A 204 -17.47 5.21 6.64
CA ARG A 204 -17.28 3.87 6.09
C ARG A 204 -17.14 2.90 7.25
N ASP A 205 -17.83 1.77 7.14
CA ASP A 205 -17.83 0.67 8.10
C ASP A 205 -17.65 -0.61 7.29
N HIS A 206 -16.58 -1.36 7.56
CA HIS A 206 -16.27 -2.61 6.89
C HIS A 206 -16.03 -3.68 7.94
N GLU A 207 -16.97 -4.61 8.06
CA GLU A 207 -16.93 -5.75 8.96
C GLU A 207 -16.44 -6.96 8.14
N TYR A 208 -15.32 -7.53 8.55
CA TYR A 208 -14.65 -8.64 7.88
C TYR A 208 -15.04 -9.95 8.56
N ALA A 209 -15.52 -10.90 7.77
CA ALA A 209 -15.76 -12.25 8.25
C ALA A 209 -14.43 -13.04 8.34
N GLU A 210 -14.41 -14.02 9.25
CA GLU A 210 -13.25 -14.90 9.44
C GLU A 210 -12.94 -15.66 8.15
N SER A 211 -11.68 -15.64 7.75
CA SER A 211 -11.18 -16.39 6.60
C SER A 211 -10.68 -17.78 6.99
N GLU A 212 -10.38 -18.59 5.96
CA GLU A 212 -9.79 -19.91 6.15
C GLU A 212 -8.33 -19.91 5.67
N LEU A 213 -7.45 -20.51 6.46
CA LEU A 213 -6.07 -20.77 6.06
C LEU A 213 -6.03 -21.82 4.93
N LEU A 214 -4.91 -21.92 4.21
CA LEU A 214 -4.70 -22.97 3.19
C LEU A 214 -4.88 -24.41 3.74
N SER A 215 -4.74 -24.59 5.05
CA SER A 215 -4.98 -25.85 5.75
C SER A 215 -6.47 -26.18 5.95
N GLY A 216 -7.38 -25.26 5.65
CA GLY A 216 -8.82 -25.35 5.94
C GLY A 216 -9.17 -25.05 7.40
N MET A 217 -8.22 -24.56 8.20
CA MET A 217 -8.47 -24.12 9.56
C MET A 217 -8.94 -22.65 9.58
N PRO A 218 -9.75 -22.24 10.57
CA PRO A 218 -10.09 -20.85 10.76
C PRO A 218 -8.84 -19.98 10.95
N ALA A 219 -8.82 -18.82 10.29
CA ALA A 219 -7.70 -17.89 10.31
C ALA A 219 -7.78 -16.87 11.44
N ARG A 220 -8.90 -16.80 12.19
CA ARG A 220 -9.21 -15.80 13.23
C ARG A 220 -8.70 -14.42 12.90
N ASP A 221 -9.14 -13.95 11.75
CA ASP A 221 -8.82 -12.65 11.18
C ASP A 221 -10.09 -11.83 10.90
N ASP A 222 -11.21 -12.21 11.53
CA ASP A 222 -12.38 -11.36 11.59
C ASP A 222 -12.09 -10.08 12.37
N GLY A 223 -12.89 -9.07 12.10
CA GLY A 223 -12.70 -7.76 12.69
C GLY A 223 -13.39 -6.67 11.90
N TYR A 224 -13.00 -5.43 12.14
CA TYR A 224 -13.60 -4.28 11.48
C TYR A 224 -12.58 -3.23 11.10
N GLY A 225 -12.93 -2.45 10.07
CA GLY A 225 -12.29 -1.20 9.71
C GLY A 225 -13.35 -0.10 9.58
N ARG A 226 -13.19 0.96 10.38
CA ARG A 226 -14.10 2.10 10.40
C ARG A 226 -13.34 3.36 10.06
N LYS A 227 -13.94 4.21 9.23
CA LYS A 227 -13.32 5.46 8.79
C LYS A 227 -14.35 6.55 8.68
N VAL A 228 -13.99 7.74 9.13
CA VAL A 228 -14.77 8.96 8.93
C VAL A 228 -13.87 10.00 8.30
N GLY A 229 -14.42 10.84 7.44
CA GLY A 229 -13.64 11.89 6.83
C GLY A 229 -14.46 13.06 6.35
N PHE A 230 -13.74 14.11 5.99
CA PHE A 230 -14.31 15.36 5.52
C PHE A 230 -13.44 15.98 4.42
N ARG A 231 -14.06 16.86 3.64
CA ARG A 231 -13.39 17.73 2.68
C ARG A 231 -14.11 19.07 2.65
N TYR A 232 -13.36 20.14 2.56
CA TYR A 232 -13.84 21.50 2.37
C TYR A 232 -13.05 22.13 1.22
N ASP A 233 -13.78 22.60 0.21
CA ASP A 233 -13.20 23.25 -0.96
C ASP A 233 -13.73 24.69 -1.03
N LYS A 234 -12.82 25.63 -1.31
CA LYS A 234 -13.13 27.05 -1.44
C LYS A 234 -12.35 27.68 -2.57
N ASN A 235 -13.06 28.27 -3.52
CA ASN A 235 -12.50 29.23 -4.45
C ASN A 235 -12.27 30.56 -3.72
N LEU A 236 -11.01 31.00 -3.68
CA LEU A 236 -10.62 32.26 -3.03
C LEU A 236 -10.71 33.46 -3.99
N GLY A 237 -11.06 33.24 -5.26
CA GLY A 237 -10.96 34.21 -6.35
C GLY A 237 -9.53 34.34 -6.88
N MET A 238 -9.35 35.08 -7.98
CA MET A 238 -8.03 35.32 -8.60
C MET A 238 -7.28 34.04 -8.98
N ASP A 239 -7.99 33.04 -9.49
CA ASP A 239 -7.44 31.72 -9.87
C ASP A 239 -6.70 31.02 -8.72
N LEU A 240 -7.21 31.17 -7.49
CA LEU A 240 -6.70 30.56 -6.26
C LEU A 240 -7.77 29.68 -5.61
N ASP A 241 -7.42 28.44 -5.30
CA ASP A 241 -8.29 27.47 -4.66
C ASP A 241 -7.66 26.90 -3.38
N LEU A 242 -8.48 26.75 -2.34
CA LEU A 242 -8.13 26.15 -1.07
C LEU A 242 -8.89 24.84 -0.89
N THR A 243 -8.17 23.78 -0.56
CA THR A 243 -8.74 22.50 -0.12
C THR A 243 -8.26 22.18 1.29
N VAL A 244 -9.17 21.79 2.18
CA VAL A 244 -8.84 21.21 3.48
C VAL A 244 -9.57 19.87 3.58
N ALA A 245 -8.84 18.79 3.84
CA ALA A 245 -9.41 17.45 3.94
C ALA A 245 -8.76 16.69 5.09
N GLY A 246 -9.45 15.70 5.61
CA GLY A 246 -8.89 14.83 6.64
C GLY A 246 -9.76 13.61 6.87
N ALA A 247 -9.18 12.61 7.49
CA ALA A 247 -9.90 11.41 7.91
C ALA A 247 -9.29 10.84 9.20
N TYR A 248 -10.12 10.11 9.92
CA TYR A 248 -9.71 9.23 11.00
C TYR A 248 -10.20 7.83 10.69
N SER A 249 -9.34 6.84 10.85
CA SER A 249 -9.64 5.42 10.76
C SER A 249 -9.24 4.70 12.03
N THR A 250 -10.05 3.73 12.43
CA THR A 250 -9.71 2.72 13.42
C THR A 250 -9.99 1.37 12.81
N ARG A 251 -9.11 0.40 13.04
CA ARG A 251 -9.32 -0.99 12.67
C ARG A 251 -8.87 -1.91 13.78
N GLN A 252 -9.58 -3.01 13.95
CA GLN A 252 -9.27 -4.02 14.93
C GLN A 252 -9.55 -5.39 14.32
N PHE A 253 -8.55 -6.24 14.35
CA PHE A 253 -8.62 -7.62 13.91
C PHE A 253 -8.01 -8.51 14.98
N GLU A 254 -8.39 -9.78 15.00
CA GLU A 254 -7.54 -10.79 15.59
C GLU A 254 -6.60 -11.35 14.50
N HIS A 255 -5.49 -11.97 14.89
CA HIS A 255 -4.71 -12.76 13.93
C HIS A 255 -3.95 -13.87 14.63
N ILE A 256 -3.93 -15.04 13.97
CA ILE A 256 -3.19 -16.19 14.43
C ILE A 256 -1.77 -16.17 13.90
N PHE A 257 -0.82 -16.18 14.80
CA PHE A 257 0.57 -16.46 14.45
C PHE A 257 0.90 -17.92 14.73
N ASP A 258 1.11 -18.72 13.67
CA ASP A 258 1.46 -20.14 13.81
C ASP A 258 2.95 -20.33 14.15
N LEU A 259 3.18 -21.02 15.26
CA LEU A 259 4.48 -21.26 15.88
C LEU A 259 4.94 -22.71 15.74
N SER A 260 4.06 -23.61 15.30
CA SER A 260 4.31 -25.06 15.24
C SER A 260 5.55 -25.42 14.43
N TYR A 261 5.83 -24.62 13.40
CA TYR A 261 6.97 -24.77 12.49
C TYR A 261 8.10 -23.79 12.77
N ARG A 262 8.05 -23.04 13.88
CA ARG A 262 9.08 -22.08 14.32
C ARG A 262 9.89 -22.57 15.50
N LEU A 263 9.50 -23.71 16.06
CA LEU A 263 10.24 -24.42 17.09
C LEU A 263 10.89 -25.65 16.45
N PHE A 264 12.19 -25.79 16.60
CA PHE A 264 12.98 -26.79 15.88
C PHE A 264 13.75 -27.69 16.83
N TYR A 265 13.85 -28.97 16.48
CA TYR A 265 14.79 -29.91 17.08
C TYR A 265 16.03 -30.04 16.19
N VAL A 266 17.22 -29.94 16.78
CA VAL A 266 18.49 -30.13 16.06
C VAL A 266 18.93 -31.59 16.17
N ASN A 267 19.07 -32.25 15.03
CA ASN A 267 19.27 -33.71 14.90
C ASN A 267 20.74 -34.12 14.63
N ASN A 268 21.69 -33.28 15.02
CA ASN A 268 23.12 -33.59 14.93
C ASN A 268 23.72 -34.03 16.28
N ASP A 269 22.87 -34.38 17.24
CA ASP A 269 23.26 -34.89 18.56
C ASP A 269 23.88 -36.30 18.44
N PRO A 270 25.09 -36.54 19.00
CA PRO A 270 25.68 -37.89 19.10
C PRO A 270 24.85 -38.87 19.95
N VAL A 271 24.00 -38.38 20.85
CA VAL A 271 22.98 -39.17 21.55
C VAL A 271 21.67 -38.91 20.83
N ASN A 272 21.03 -39.94 20.29
CA ASN A 272 19.77 -39.78 19.57
C ASN A 272 18.60 -40.15 20.48
N PRO A 273 18.10 -39.24 21.35
CA PRO A 273 17.07 -39.55 22.33
C PRO A 273 15.75 -40.00 21.70
N PHE A 274 15.52 -39.65 20.42
CA PHE A 274 14.28 -39.93 19.70
C PHE A 274 14.43 -41.00 18.59
N GLY A 275 15.59 -41.64 18.47
CA GLY A 275 15.82 -42.73 17.51
C GLY A 275 15.71 -42.36 16.02
N LEU A 276 15.95 -41.09 15.67
CA LEU A 276 15.92 -40.58 14.29
C LEU A 276 16.91 -41.32 13.37
N THR A 277 16.46 -41.80 12.22
CA THR A 277 17.27 -42.62 11.30
C THR A 277 18.29 -41.78 10.51
N PRO A 278 19.48 -42.31 10.19
CA PRO A 278 20.44 -41.64 9.29
C PRO A 278 19.77 -41.17 7.98
N GLY A 279 19.92 -39.89 7.63
CA GLY A 279 19.27 -39.27 6.47
C GLY A 279 18.06 -38.38 6.80
N THR A 280 17.59 -38.37 8.04
CA THR A 280 16.66 -37.34 8.52
C THR A 280 17.30 -35.95 8.46
N PRO A 281 16.54 -34.88 8.15
CA PRO A 281 17.06 -33.52 8.14
C PRO A 281 17.76 -33.14 9.45
N PRO A 282 18.81 -32.31 9.40
CA PRO A 282 19.53 -31.86 10.59
C PRO A 282 18.71 -30.92 11.48
N ILE A 283 17.65 -30.33 10.93
CA ILE A 283 16.70 -29.46 11.62
C ILE A 283 15.30 -30.00 11.33
N ILE A 284 14.53 -30.28 12.38
CA ILE A 284 13.18 -30.85 12.28
C ILE A 284 12.21 -29.95 13.04
N PRO A 285 11.18 -29.38 12.39
CA PRO A 285 10.12 -28.67 13.09
C PRO A 285 9.46 -29.56 14.15
N ILE A 286 9.21 -29.02 15.34
CA ILE A 286 8.65 -29.79 16.45
C ILE A 286 7.23 -30.26 16.15
N GLY A 287 6.47 -29.50 15.36
CA GLY A 287 5.19 -29.96 14.81
C GLY A 287 5.29 -31.33 14.11
N ASN A 288 6.41 -31.70 13.51
CA ASN A 288 6.51 -32.99 12.81
C ASN A 288 6.70 -34.21 13.72
N PHE A 289 6.85 -34.02 15.05
CA PHE A 289 6.97 -35.13 15.99
C PHE A 289 5.60 -35.63 16.49
N PRO A 290 5.48 -36.90 16.94
CA PRO A 290 4.28 -37.38 17.62
C PRO A 290 3.99 -36.60 18.90
N GLY A 291 2.71 -36.43 19.26
CA GLY A 291 2.25 -35.64 20.42
C GLY A 291 3.03 -35.85 21.72
N PRO A 292 3.32 -37.09 22.19
CA PRO A 292 4.11 -37.30 23.41
C PRO A 292 5.53 -36.72 23.36
N VAL A 293 6.16 -36.72 22.19
CA VAL A 293 7.49 -36.13 22.00
C VAL A 293 7.40 -34.61 21.99
N GLN A 294 6.36 -34.05 21.37
CA GLN A 294 6.11 -32.61 21.45
C GLN A 294 5.91 -32.15 22.89
N SER A 295 5.10 -32.86 23.69
CA SER A 295 4.88 -32.54 25.11
C SER A 295 6.17 -32.58 25.94
N LEU A 296 7.10 -33.48 25.61
CA LEU A 296 8.41 -33.54 26.28
C LEU A 296 9.29 -32.34 25.90
N LEU A 297 9.33 -31.96 24.62
CA LEU A 297 10.11 -30.82 24.13
C LEU A 297 9.57 -29.48 24.64
N LEU A 298 8.27 -29.40 24.88
CA LEU A 298 7.57 -28.20 25.35
C LEU A 298 7.29 -28.20 26.86
N ALA A 299 7.81 -29.18 27.62
CA ALA A 299 7.51 -29.31 29.05
C ALA A 299 7.91 -28.08 29.90
N ASN A 300 8.82 -27.24 29.40
CA ASN A 300 9.32 -26.04 30.07
C ASN A 300 8.78 -24.73 29.46
N THR A 301 7.82 -24.79 28.53
CA THR A 301 7.20 -23.58 27.98
C THR A 301 5.93 -23.24 28.78
N ASN A 302 5.65 -21.95 28.98
CA ASN A 302 4.43 -21.50 29.67
C ASN A 302 3.20 -21.51 28.74
N TRP A 303 3.11 -22.50 27.84
CA TRP A 303 2.14 -22.52 26.75
C TRP A 303 0.71 -22.74 27.29
N PRO A 304 -0.22 -21.78 27.14
CA PRO A 304 -1.59 -21.96 27.58
C PRO A 304 -2.32 -23.01 26.72
N SER A 305 -3.19 -23.82 27.31
CA SER A 305 -3.92 -24.85 26.54
C SER A 305 -4.84 -24.27 25.45
N SER A 306 -5.23 -22.98 25.53
CA SER A 306 -6.02 -22.27 24.51
C SER A 306 -5.21 -21.91 23.26
N GLU A 307 -3.90 -21.71 23.43
CA GLU A 307 -2.92 -21.43 22.37
C GLU A 307 -2.44 -22.72 21.66
N VAL A 308 -3.04 -23.86 22.02
CA VAL A 308 -2.83 -25.17 21.41
C VAL A 308 -4.14 -25.58 20.73
N SER A 309 -4.16 -25.68 19.41
CA SER A 309 -5.38 -26.03 18.68
C SER A 309 -5.80 -27.48 18.98
N PRO A 310 -7.03 -27.71 19.47
CA PRO A 310 -7.59 -29.07 19.63
C PRO A 310 -8.07 -29.65 18.30
N PHE A 311 -8.11 -28.85 17.23
CA PHE A 311 -8.43 -29.31 15.88
C PHE A 311 -7.18 -29.94 15.28
N ASP A 312 -7.25 -31.25 15.04
CA ASP A 312 -6.23 -32.00 14.31
C ASP A 312 -5.96 -31.31 12.96
N SER A 313 -4.72 -30.89 12.74
CA SER A 313 -4.25 -30.43 11.43
C SER A 313 -4.35 -31.55 10.39
N LEU A 314 -4.27 -31.20 9.11
CA LEU A 314 -3.96 -32.12 8.01
C LEU A 314 -2.66 -32.89 8.35
N GLY A 315 -2.79 -34.08 8.96
CA GLY A 315 -1.68 -34.91 9.42
C GLY A 315 -1.68 -35.33 10.91
N GLY A 316 -2.64 -34.89 11.73
CA GLY A 316 -2.76 -35.32 13.14
C GLY A 316 -1.71 -34.70 14.08
N VAL A 317 -1.21 -33.52 13.71
CA VAL A 317 -0.19 -32.77 14.47
C VAL A 317 -0.87 -31.64 15.25
N THR A 318 -0.51 -31.49 16.53
CA THR A 318 -0.92 -30.37 17.36
C THR A 318 -0.38 -29.05 16.82
N ARG A 319 -1.25 -28.04 16.67
CA ARG A 319 -0.86 -26.67 16.28
C ARG A 319 -0.62 -25.82 17.52
N TYR A 320 0.51 -25.13 17.52
CA TYR A 320 0.96 -24.16 18.50
C TYR A 320 0.84 -22.77 17.89
N GLN A 321 0.08 -21.88 18.51
CA GLN A 321 -0.18 -20.56 17.95
C GLN A 321 -0.15 -19.48 19.02
N ASN A 322 -0.10 -18.22 18.58
CA ASN A 322 -0.38 -17.04 19.39
C ASN A 322 -1.56 -16.30 18.79
N PHE A 323 -2.49 -15.85 19.62
CA PHE A 323 -3.64 -15.04 19.22
C PHE A 323 -3.61 -13.70 19.94
N GLU A 324 -3.56 -12.62 19.18
CA GLU A 324 -3.55 -11.27 19.75
C GLU A 324 -4.25 -10.29 18.81
N GLU A 325 -4.63 -9.14 19.37
CA GLU A 325 -5.25 -8.06 18.62
C GLU A 325 -4.25 -7.35 17.69
N LEU A 326 -4.75 -7.03 16.50
CA LEU A 326 -4.12 -6.22 15.48
C LEU A 326 -4.90 -4.94 15.27
N ALA A 327 -4.68 -4.02 16.21
CA ALA A 327 -5.30 -2.71 16.19
C ALA A 327 -4.44 -1.70 15.41
N GLN A 328 -5.09 -0.81 14.68
CA GLN A 328 -4.45 0.38 14.15
C GLN A 328 -5.43 1.55 14.12
N ASP A 329 -4.99 2.65 14.72
CA ASP A 329 -5.65 3.94 14.65
C ASP A 329 -4.81 4.89 13.82
N ALA A 330 -5.45 5.67 12.96
CA ALA A 330 -4.77 6.62 12.10
C ALA A 330 -5.63 7.87 11.88
N GLY A 331 -5.03 9.03 12.02
CA GLY A 331 -5.65 10.32 11.70
C GLY A 331 -4.75 11.14 10.79
N HIS A 332 -5.33 11.81 9.81
CA HIS A 332 -4.60 12.78 9.00
C HIS A 332 -5.42 14.03 8.70
N ILE A 333 -4.71 15.14 8.52
CA ILE A 333 -5.23 16.38 7.96
C ILE A 333 -4.31 16.85 6.83
N ARG A 334 -4.92 17.36 5.77
CA ARG A 334 -4.28 17.94 4.61
C ARG A 334 -4.84 19.31 4.36
N THR A 335 -3.96 20.25 4.04
CA THR A 335 -4.32 21.52 3.40
C THR A 335 -3.59 21.66 2.09
N ARG A 336 -4.30 22.06 1.03
CA ARG A 336 -3.73 22.38 -0.27
C ARG A 336 -4.17 23.77 -0.69
N LEU A 337 -3.21 24.57 -1.13
CA LEU A 337 -3.43 25.84 -1.82
C LEU A 337 -2.91 25.69 -3.25
N THR A 338 -3.76 25.92 -4.24
CA THR A 338 -3.37 25.90 -5.66
C THR A 338 -3.66 27.23 -6.29
N GLY A 339 -2.85 27.64 -7.26
CA GLY A 339 -3.23 28.76 -8.09
C GLY A 339 -2.53 28.84 -9.43
N ILE A 340 -3.07 29.71 -10.28
CA ILE A 340 -2.52 30.02 -11.59
C ILE A 340 -2.22 31.51 -11.62
N THR A 341 -1.02 31.89 -12.07
CA THR A 341 -0.67 33.31 -12.24
C THR A 341 -0.84 33.74 -13.70
N GLY A 342 -0.93 35.04 -13.96
CA GLY A 342 -1.21 35.56 -15.32
C GLY A 342 -0.14 35.31 -16.40
N ASN A 343 0.87 34.49 -16.13
CA ASN A 343 1.86 34.01 -17.10
C ASN A 343 1.82 32.48 -17.28
N ASP A 344 0.66 31.88 -17.00
CA ASP A 344 0.38 30.43 -17.09
C ASP A 344 1.28 29.58 -16.17
N PHE A 345 1.83 30.18 -15.11
CA PHE A 345 2.49 29.44 -14.05
C PHE A 345 1.45 28.89 -13.07
N GLU A 346 1.33 27.57 -13.06
CA GLU A 346 0.52 26.80 -12.12
C GLU A 346 1.39 26.38 -10.92
N TRP A 347 0.84 26.45 -9.72
CA TRP A 347 1.56 26.03 -8.52
C TRP A 347 0.63 25.42 -7.47
N SER A 348 1.21 24.57 -6.63
CA SER A 348 0.56 24.09 -5.42
C SER A 348 1.49 24.13 -4.21
N LEU A 349 0.89 24.38 -3.05
CA LEU A 349 1.50 24.20 -1.74
C LEU A 349 0.60 23.25 -0.94
N ASP A 350 1.17 22.10 -0.58
CA ASP A 350 0.49 21.02 0.11
C ASP A 350 1.14 20.81 1.48
N ALA A 351 0.33 20.73 2.53
CA ALA A 351 0.77 20.48 3.90
C ALA A 351 -0.04 19.33 4.50
N PHE A 352 0.66 18.40 5.17
CA PHE A 352 0.09 17.21 5.79
C PHE A 352 0.55 17.09 7.24
N ALA A 353 -0.35 16.63 8.09
CA ALA A 353 -0.03 16.16 9.43
C ALA A 353 -0.78 14.85 9.68
N GLU A 354 -0.08 13.84 10.16
CA GLU A 354 -0.62 12.49 10.37
C GLU A 354 -0.17 11.93 11.71
N LYS A 355 -1.02 11.13 12.33
CA LYS A 355 -0.69 10.32 13.51
C LYS A 355 -1.19 8.90 13.29
N TYR A 356 -0.34 7.92 13.55
CA TYR A 356 -0.66 6.51 13.50
C TYR A 356 -0.29 5.86 14.83
N GLU A 357 -1.11 4.93 15.29
CA GLU A 357 -0.82 4.02 16.38
C GLU A 357 -1.08 2.63 15.85
N THR A 358 -0.06 1.77 15.81
CA THR A 358 -0.15 0.43 15.26
C THR A 358 0.30 -0.60 16.29
N ASN A 359 -0.53 -1.60 16.51
CA ASN A 359 -0.25 -2.71 17.40
C ASN A 359 -0.19 -4.02 16.60
N LEU A 360 0.98 -4.65 16.55
CA LEU A 360 1.18 -6.00 16.05
C LEU A 360 1.29 -6.98 17.23
N GLY A 361 0.20 -7.13 17.99
CA GLY A 361 0.19 -7.86 19.25
C GLY A 361 0.73 -9.28 19.14
N HIS A 362 0.46 -9.98 18.04
CA HIS A 362 0.88 -11.39 17.88
C HIS A 362 2.40 -11.59 17.78
N VAL A 363 3.14 -10.55 17.39
CA VAL A 363 4.61 -10.50 17.43
C VAL A 363 5.16 -9.56 18.50
N GLY A 364 4.26 -8.91 19.27
CA GLY A 364 4.61 -8.04 20.38
C GLY A 364 5.29 -6.74 19.94
N HIS A 365 4.94 -6.22 18.78
CA HIS A 365 5.59 -5.05 18.19
C HIS A 365 4.58 -3.92 18.00
N GLN A 366 4.81 -2.77 18.64
CA GLN A 366 3.88 -1.64 18.63
C GLN A 366 4.63 -0.36 18.33
N TRP A 367 4.01 0.57 17.61
CA TRP A 367 4.58 1.89 17.45
C TRP A 367 3.52 2.98 17.26
N GLU A 368 3.84 4.17 17.78
CA GLU A 368 3.22 5.43 17.38
C GLU A 368 4.10 6.11 16.33
N ARG A 369 3.48 6.76 15.33
CA ARG A 369 4.16 7.60 14.34
C ARG A 369 3.44 8.93 14.21
N ASP A 370 4.15 10.02 14.44
CA ASP A 370 3.73 11.37 14.07
C ASP A 370 4.48 11.79 12.80
N GLU A 371 3.78 12.28 11.78
CA GLU A 371 4.37 12.66 10.49
C GLU A 371 3.89 14.05 10.05
N TYR A 372 4.82 14.86 9.54
CA TYR A 372 4.56 16.18 8.98
C TYR A 372 5.24 16.30 7.62
N ASN A 373 4.52 16.80 6.63
CA ASN A 373 5.04 16.98 5.28
C ASN A 373 4.61 18.34 4.71
N LEU A 374 5.55 19.03 4.05
CA LEU A 374 5.32 20.27 3.33
C LEU A 374 5.91 20.13 1.92
N GLU A 375 5.07 20.32 0.90
CA GLU A 375 5.46 20.15 -0.49
C GLU A 375 5.02 21.35 -1.34
N PHE A 376 5.94 21.85 -2.15
CA PHE A 376 5.69 22.85 -3.18
C PHE A 376 5.89 22.23 -4.56
N ARG A 377 4.95 22.46 -5.47
CA ARG A 377 5.06 22.10 -6.88
C ARG A 377 4.79 23.31 -7.75
N GLY A 378 5.55 23.44 -8.82
CA GLY A 378 5.41 24.48 -9.82
C GLY A 378 5.46 23.88 -11.21
N ASN A 379 4.61 24.39 -12.08
CA ASN A 379 4.52 23.96 -13.46
C ASN A 379 4.39 25.18 -14.38
N ARG A 380 5.23 25.27 -15.42
CA ARG A 380 5.32 26.44 -16.27
C ARG A 380 5.64 26.11 -17.74
N PRO A 381 4.79 26.55 -18.68
CA PRO A 381 5.18 26.66 -20.08
C PRO A 381 6.30 27.71 -20.29
N LEU A 382 7.37 27.33 -20.96
CA LEU A 382 8.52 28.18 -21.31
C LEU A 382 8.56 28.38 -22.83
N GLY A 383 7.78 29.36 -23.29
CA GLY A 383 7.54 29.59 -24.72
C GLY A 383 6.63 28.50 -25.30
N ASP A 384 6.71 28.27 -26.61
CA ASP A 384 5.75 27.42 -27.32
C ASP A 384 6.11 25.93 -27.31
N ARG A 385 7.29 25.56 -26.80
CA ARG A 385 7.86 24.21 -26.98
C ARG A 385 8.47 23.58 -25.73
N ASN A 386 8.63 24.34 -24.65
CA ASN A 386 9.24 23.81 -23.43
C ASN A 386 8.22 23.88 -22.30
N HIS A 387 8.27 22.90 -21.42
CA HIS A 387 7.36 22.79 -20.30
C HIS A 387 8.12 22.30 -19.07
N LEU A 388 8.31 23.21 -18.12
CA LEU A 388 9.13 23.00 -16.94
C LEU A 388 8.25 22.72 -15.71
N ALA A 389 8.40 21.52 -15.16
CA ALA A 389 7.84 21.15 -13.87
C ALA A 389 8.96 21.02 -12.83
N PHE A 390 8.71 21.47 -11.60
CA PHE A 390 9.68 21.36 -10.51
C PHE A 390 8.96 21.31 -9.17
N GLY A 391 9.64 20.80 -8.14
CA GLY A 391 9.09 20.78 -6.81
C GLY A 391 10.13 20.56 -5.73
N LEU A 392 9.73 20.90 -4.51
CA LEU A 392 10.51 20.79 -3.28
C LEU A 392 9.61 20.22 -2.19
N GLY A 393 10.11 19.27 -1.42
CA GLY A 393 9.37 18.67 -0.32
C GLY A 393 10.26 18.48 0.91
N TYR A 394 9.67 18.63 2.08
CA TYR A 394 10.29 18.30 3.36
C TYR A 394 9.33 17.45 4.19
N ARG A 395 9.82 16.30 4.65
CA ARG A 395 9.09 15.39 5.54
C ARG A 395 9.88 15.21 6.84
N TYR A 396 9.16 15.22 7.95
CA TYR A 396 9.64 14.84 9.28
C TYR A 396 8.72 13.75 9.85
N MET A 397 9.31 12.70 10.41
CA MET A 397 8.60 11.63 11.11
C MET A 397 9.25 11.38 12.47
N GLU A 398 8.43 11.08 13.47
CA GLU A 398 8.84 10.66 14.81
C GLU A 398 8.15 9.33 15.13
N PHE A 399 8.87 8.43 15.81
CA PHE A 399 8.45 7.09 16.17
C PHE A 399 8.65 6.84 17.67
N ASP A 400 7.63 6.31 18.32
CA ASP A 400 7.74 5.70 19.65
C ASP A 400 7.45 4.20 19.49
N VAL A 401 8.46 3.35 19.68
CA VAL A 401 8.37 1.90 19.45
C VAL A 401 8.41 1.16 20.77
N THR A 402 7.42 0.32 21.00
CA THR A 402 7.31 -0.54 22.18
C THR A 402 7.35 -2.01 21.79
N GLU A 403 8.29 -2.75 22.37
CA GLU A 403 8.43 -4.19 22.20
C GLU A 403 7.95 -4.94 23.45
N VAL A 404 7.18 -6.00 23.23
CA VAL A 404 6.60 -6.85 24.26
C VAL A 404 6.94 -8.30 23.92
N VAL A 405 7.45 -9.06 24.90
CA VAL A 405 7.53 -10.51 24.71
C VAL A 405 6.14 -11.10 24.85
N THR A 406 5.65 -11.78 23.81
CA THR A 406 4.31 -12.36 23.79
C THR A 406 4.32 -13.76 24.40
N SER A 407 3.33 -14.08 25.23
CA SER A 407 3.00 -15.49 25.49
C SER A 407 2.49 -16.09 24.17
N PRO A 408 2.81 -17.34 23.80
CA PRO A 408 3.60 -18.32 24.52
C PRO A 408 5.10 -18.34 24.14
N TRP A 409 5.63 -17.33 23.42
CA TRP A 409 7.08 -17.17 23.16
C TRP A 409 7.89 -16.78 24.40
N ASP A 410 7.18 -16.39 25.45
CA ASP A 410 7.75 -16.05 26.73
C ASP A 410 8.17 -17.29 27.55
N PHE A 411 9.30 -17.88 27.16
CA PHE A 411 9.97 -18.97 27.88
C PHE A 411 11.49 -18.86 27.80
N ASP A 412 12.17 -19.58 28.68
CA ASP A 412 13.63 -19.55 28.81
C ASP A 412 14.35 -19.94 27.52
N VAL A 413 15.15 -19.02 26.99
CA VAL A 413 15.99 -19.21 25.80
C VAL A 413 17.42 -18.73 26.06
N TYR A 414 18.38 -19.27 25.31
CA TYR A 414 19.80 -18.98 25.43
C TYR A 414 20.35 -18.44 24.11
N GLU A 415 21.27 -17.47 24.18
CA GLU A 415 21.98 -16.98 23.02
C GLU A 415 23.38 -17.62 22.96
N SER A 416 23.60 -18.49 21.97
CA SER A 416 24.85 -19.27 21.88
C SER A 416 26.07 -18.45 21.49
N THR A 417 25.90 -17.31 20.84
CA THR A 417 26.96 -16.42 20.33
C THR A 417 27.59 -15.58 21.44
N THR A 418 26.78 -15.03 22.34
CA THR A 418 27.22 -14.14 23.44
C THR A 418 27.50 -14.88 24.73
N SER A 419 27.11 -16.15 24.80
CA SER A 419 27.10 -16.95 26.04
C SER A 419 26.30 -16.31 27.18
N ALA A 420 25.36 -15.42 26.84
CA ALA A 420 24.50 -14.73 27.77
C ALA A 420 23.14 -15.45 27.86
N SER A 421 22.56 -15.45 29.07
CA SER A 421 21.21 -15.97 29.33
C SER A 421 20.19 -14.84 29.57
N THR A 422 20.56 -13.59 29.29
CA THR A 422 19.80 -12.42 29.73
C THR A 422 20.05 -11.16 28.91
N LEU A 423 19.00 -10.69 28.23
CA LEU A 423 18.57 -9.31 27.92
C LEU A 423 17.05 -9.44 27.59
N SER A 424 16.07 -8.65 28.07
CA SER A 424 16.00 -7.61 29.11
C SER A 424 14.52 -7.28 29.43
N ILE A 425 13.82 -8.10 30.22
CA ILE A 425 12.64 -7.67 31.00
C ILE A 425 12.74 -8.29 32.40
N PRO A 426 12.64 -7.52 33.51
CA PRO A 426 12.64 -8.09 34.86
C PRO A 426 11.52 -9.11 35.04
N GLY A 427 11.88 -10.39 35.17
CA GLY A 427 10.94 -11.51 35.32
C GLY A 427 10.96 -12.54 34.20
N PHE A 428 11.66 -12.26 33.08
CA PHE A 428 11.67 -13.13 31.90
C PHE A 428 13.09 -13.36 31.35
N HIS A 429 13.34 -14.57 30.82
CA HIS A 429 14.59 -14.97 30.15
C HIS A 429 14.38 -15.11 28.62
N SER A 430 13.57 -14.23 28.04
CA SER A 430 13.05 -14.31 26.67
C SER A 430 13.34 -13.04 25.86
N PHE A 431 13.45 -13.19 24.54
CA PHE A 431 13.65 -12.09 23.56
C PHE A 431 12.34 -11.83 22.80
N PRO A 432 12.00 -10.57 22.51
CA PRO A 432 10.85 -10.26 21.65
C PRO A 432 11.12 -10.75 20.21
N ILE A 433 10.07 -10.98 19.43
CA ILE A 433 10.21 -11.46 18.05
C ILE A 433 10.82 -10.38 17.17
N LEU A 434 10.41 -9.14 17.38
CA LEU A 434 11.01 -7.94 16.80
C LEU A 434 11.67 -7.16 17.93
N ASN A 435 12.88 -6.67 17.69
CA ASN A 435 13.60 -5.83 18.64
C ASN A 435 14.16 -4.62 17.89
N TYR A 436 13.37 -3.56 17.82
CA TYR A 436 13.76 -2.32 17.17
C TYR A 436 14.82 -1.57 17.98
N GLY A 437 15.95 -1.29 17.34
CA GLY A 437 17.05 -0.51 17.93
C GLY A 437 17.45 0.70 17.08
N GLY A 438 16.53 1.23 16.27
CA GLY A 438 16.79 2.33 15.33
C GLY A 438 16.52 3.73 15.90
N PRO A 439 16.69 4.77 15.06
CA PRO A 439 16.36 6.15 15.39
C PRO A 439 14.88 6.35 15.73
N ASP A 440 14.58 7.30 16.59
CA ASP A 440 13.21 7.72 16.94
C ASP A 440 12.66 8.78 15.98
N SER A 441 13.47 9.33 15.08
CA SER A 441 13.07 10.40 14.18
C SER A 441 13.81 10.33 12.85
N PHE A 442 13.14 10.82 11.81
CA PHE A 442 13.63 10.77 10.44
C PHE A 442 13.20 12.01 9.66
N GLU A 443 14.15 12.57 8.93
CA GLU A 443 13.93 13.68 8.01
C GLU A 443 14.17 13.25 6.56
N ARG A 444 13.43 13.86 5.64
CA ARG A 444 13.66 13.72 4.19
C ARG A 444 13.44 15.04 3.48
N LEU A 445 14.49 15.52 2.80
CA LEU A 445 14.40 16.57 1.81
C LEU A 445 14.25 15.93 0.42
N SER A 446 13.36 16.47 -0.40
CA SER A 446 13.22 16.06 -1.79
C SER A 446 13.15 17.27 -2.72
N ALA A 447 13.70 17.10 -3.92
CA ALA A 447 13.62 18.07 -4.98
C ALA A 447 13.49 17.35 -6.32
N PHE A 448 12.63 17.84 -7.21
CA PHE A 448 12.58 17.34 -8.59
C PHE A 448 12.56 18.49 -9.58
N VAL A 449 13.07 18.20 -10.77
CA VAL A 449 12.96 19.07 -11.94
C VAL A 449 12.76 18.21 -13.17
N GLN A 450 11.88 18.67 -14.05
CA GLN A 450 11.62 18.01 -15.31
C GLN A 450 11.29 19.03 -16.39
N ASP A 451 11.91 18.87 -17.54
CA ASP A 451 11.68 19.71 -18.71
C ASP A 451 11.22 18.83 -19.87
N THR A 452 10.08 19.17 -20.45
CA THR A 452 9.54 18.52 -21.63
C THR A 452 9.68 19.46 -22.82
N PHE A 453 10.38 19.00 -23.85
CA PHE A 453 10.67 19.72 -25.07
C PHE A 453 9.94 19.09 -26.27
N GLU A 454 9.03 19.87 -26.85
CA GLU A 454 8.38 19.57 -28.12
C GLU A 454 9.32 19.94 -29.27
N VAL A 455 10.00 18.93 -29.81
CA VAL A 455 10.91 19.12 -30.95
C VAL A 455 10.11 19.56 -32.18
N ASN A 456 8.97 18.92 -32.39
CA ASN A 456 7.93 19.25 -33.37
C ASN A 456 6.57 18.69 -32.90
N GLU A 457 5.52 18.85 -33.71
CA GLU A 457 4.15 18.40 -33.38
C GLU A 457 4.00 16.88 -33.20
N GLU A 458 4.95 16.10 -33.71
CA GLU A 458 4.91 14.64 -33.70
C GLU A 458 5.87 14.04 -32.66
N PHE A 459 6.91 14.78 -32.24
CA PHE A 459 7.99 14.27 -31.41
C PHE A 459 8.26 15.19 -30.23
N PHE A 460 8.12 14.65 -29.02
CA PHE A 460 8.58 15.30 -27.81
C PHE A 460 9.56 14.41 -27.04
N ILE A 461 10.40 15.08 -26.25
CA ILE A 461 11.34 14.44 -25.33
C ILE A 461 11.25 15.13 -23.97
N SER A 462 11.33 14.36 -22.90
CA SER A 462 11.29 14.84 -21.52
C SER A 462 12.49 14.30 -20.77
N PHE A 463 13.16 15.19 -20.04
CA PHE A 463 14.27 14.88 -19.17
C PHE A 463 13.92 15.35 -17.77
N GLY A 464 13.98 14.43 -16.81
CA GLY A 464 13.69 14.75 -15.42
C GLY A 464 14.68 14.08 -14.48
N SER A 465 14.79 14.63 -13.28
CA SER A 465 15.42 13.93 -12.18
C SER A 465 14.83 14.34 -10.86
N LYS A 466 14.80 13.38 -9.93
CA LYS A 466 14.50 13.60 -8.53
C LYS A 466 15.74 13.34 -7.68
N PHE A 467 15.88 14.15 -6.65
CA PHE A 467 16.92 14.10 -5.64
C PHE A 467 16.21 13.95 -4.30
N GLU A 468 16.61 12.96 -3.51
CA GLU A 468 16.12 12.80 -2.15
C GLU A 468 17.31 12.59 -1.23
N ASP A 469 17.27 13.20 -0.05
CA ASP A 469 18.27 13.08 0.99
C ASP A 469 17.54 12.95 2.31
N GLY A 470 17.84 11.91 3.09
CA GLY A 470 17.15 11.70 4.36
C GLY A 470 17.74 10.59 5.20
N ASP A 471 17.25 10.44 6.42
CA ASP A 471 17.81 9.49 7.38
C ASP A 471 17.51 8.03 7.01
N PHE A 472 16.45 7.81 6.24
CA PHE A 472 16.07 6.49 5.74
C PHE A 472 16.91 5.99 4.56
N SER A 473 17.33 6.90 3.69
CA SER A 473 18.01 6.63 2.42
C SER A 473 19.11 7.65 2.25
N ASN A 474 20.34 7.19 2.02
CA ASN A 474 21.44 8.09 1.64
C ASN A 474 21.03 8.94 0.43
N THR A 475 21.75 10.02 0.13
CA THR A 475 21.42 10.89 -1.01
C THR A 475 21.18 10.07 -2.29
N THR A 476 19.95 10.04 -2.78
CA THR A 476 19.54 9.33 -3.99
C THR A 476 19.42 10.28 -5.18
N PHE A 477 19.77 9.76 -6.36
CA PHE A 477 19.61 10.43 -7.64
C PHE A 477 18.81 9.54 -8.60
N GLN A 478 17.70 10.08 -9.09
CA GLN A 478 16.64 9.37 -9.81
C GLN A 478 16.37 10.00 -11.20
N PRO A 479 17.30 9.84 -12.17
CA PRO A 479 17.12 10.37 -13.51
C PRO A 479 16.06 9.61 -14.30
N GLY A 480 15.39 10.32 -15.21
CA GLY A 480 14.47 9.75 -16.18
C GLY A 480 14.53 10.50 -17.51
N ILE A 481 14.39 9.74 -18.59
CA ILE A 481 14.29 10.26 -19.96
C ILE A 481 13.10 9.58 -20.61
N ARG A 482 12.21 10.34 -21.24
CA ARG A 482 11.06 9.81 -21.97
C ARG A 482 10.97 10.49 -23.32
N ALA A 483 10.66 9.73 -24.34
CA ALA A 483 10.42 10.26 -25.67
C ALA A 483 9.15 9.64 -26.23
N SER A 484 8.40 10.42 -27.00
CA SER A 484 7.26 9.91 -27.74
C SER A 484 7.28 10.44 -29.17
N TYR A 485 6.83 9.59 -30.09
CA TYR A 485 6.71 9.87 -31.51
C TYR A 485 5.34 9.44 -32.03
N SER A 486 4.51 10.41 -32.38
CA SER A 486 3.23 10.23 -33.05
C SER A 486 3.48 9.89 -34.52
N VAL A 487 3.42 8.61 -34.87
CA VAL A 487 3.60 8.13 -36.25
C VAL A 487 2.46 8.64 -37.15
N ASN A 488 1.28 8.76 -36.58
CA ASN A 488 0.08 9.37 -37.14
C ASN A 488 -0.89 9.68 -35.97
N PRO A 489 -2.06 10.31 -36.21
CA PRO A 489 -3.01 10.66 -35.13
C PRO A 489 -3.47 9.48 -34.26
N ASP A 490 -3.41 8.25 -34.77
CA ASP A 490 -3.94 7.06 -34.10
C ASP A 490 -2.83 6.15 -33.54
N ASN A 491 -1.55 6.52 -33.70
CA ASN A 491 -0.40 5.66 -33.36
C ASN A 491 0.72 6.45 -32.70
N LEU A 492 1.04 6.06 -31.48
CA LEU A 492 2.12 6.63 -30.67
C LEU A 492 3.17 5.55 -30.38
N LEU A 493 4.42 5.83 -30.74
CA LEU A 493 5.57 5.10 -30.23
C LEU A 493 6.16 5.87 -29.05
N TRP A 494 6.57 5.17 -27.99
CA TRP A 494 7.23 5.79 -26.86
C TRP A 494 8.39 4.94 -26.37
N ALA A 495 9.38 5.60 -25.80
CA ALA A 495 10.50 4.95 -25.13
C ALA A 495 10.83 5.70 -23.84
N ALA A 496 11.26 4.96 -22.83
CA ALA A 496 11.62 5.51 -21.54
C ALA A 496 12.85 4.83 -20.96
N TYR A 497 13.66 5.63 -20.27
CA TYR A 497 14.64 5.17 -19.30
C TYR A 497 14.32 5.82 -17.96
N SER A 498 14.43 5.07 -16.88
CA SER A 498 14.19 5.60 -15.53
C SER A 498 14.95 4.79 -14.50
N ARG A 499 15.54 5.49 -13.53
CA ARG A 499 16.15 4.89 -12.34
C ARG A 499 15.30 5.16 -11.12
N ALA A 500 14.88 4.10 -10.44
CA ALA A 500 14.18 4.15 -9.16
C ALA A 500 14.98 3.50 -8.03
N HIS A 501 14.70 3.93 -6.81
CA HIS A 501 15.23 3.33 -5.59
C HIS A 501 14.10 2.78 -4.75
N ARG A 502 14.32 1.61 -4.13
CA ARG A 502 13.54 1.16 -2.97
C ARG A 502 14.33 1.50 -1.73
N GLN A 503 13.71 2.27 -0.86
CA GLN A 503 14.22 2.50 0.48
C GLN A 503 13.97 1.27 1.34
N ALA A 504 15.00 0.84 2.07
CA ALA A 504 14.87 -0.25 3.02
C ALA A 504 13.90 0.10 4.17
N SER A 505 13.16 -0.88 4.67
CA SER A 505 12.29 -0.68 5.82
C SER A 505 13.07 -0.61 7.14
N LEU A 506 12.43 -0.06 8.17
CA LEU A 506 13.01 0.01 9.51
C LEU A 506 13.31 -1.38 10.08
N VAL A 507 12.50 -2.38 9.71
CA VAL A 507 12.77 -3.77 10.06
C VAL A 507 14.08 -4.25 9.46
N GLU A 508 14.34 -3.99 8.18
CA GLU A 508 15.58 -4.42 7.52
C GLU A 508 16.84 -3.74 8.09
N LYS A 509 16.76 -2.43 8.35
CA LYS A 509 17.93 -1.64 8.78
C LYS A 509 18.20 -1.67 10.27
N HIS A 510 17.16 -1.80 11.11
CA HIS A 510 17.26 -1.47 12.53
C HIS A 510 16.59 -2.46 13.48
N THR A 511 15.93 -3.51 12.98
CA THR A 511 15.26 -4.49 13.84
C THR A 511 15.99 -5.82 13.82
N GLU A 512 16.35 -6.31 15.01
CA GLU A 512 16.74 -7.71 15.16
C GLU A 512 15.49 -8.58 15.13
N VAL A 513 15.49 -9.62 14.28
CA VAL A 513 14.33 -10.49 14.10
C VAL A 513 14.63 -11.87 14.68
N SER A 514 13.86 -12.26 15.70
CA SER A 514 13.98 -13.49 16.46
C SER A 514 12.74 -14.37 16.27
N TYR A 515 12.56 -14.94 15.08
CA TYR A 515 11.31 -15.63 14.71
C TYR A 515 11.31 -17.15 14.93
N ALA A 516 12.43 -17.75 15.35
CA ALA A 516 12.59 -19.20 15.52
C ALA A 516 13.36 -19.53 16.81
N ARG A 517 13.00 -20.63 17.50
CA ARG A 517 13.82 -21.23 18.57
C ARG A 517 14.19 -22.67 18.24
N PHE A 518 15.35 -23.09 18.75
CA PHE A 518 15.93 -24.42 18.55
C PHE A 518 16.13 -25.12 19.89
N TRP A 519 15.54 -26.30 20.06
CA TRP A 519 15.80 -27.14 21.22
C TRP A 519 17.19 -27.76 21.10
N TYR A 520 18.04 -27.47 22.10
CA TYR A 520 19.38 -28.03 22.21
C TYR A 520 19.43 -29.09 23.33
N PRO A 521 19.39 -30.38 22.96
CA PRO A 521 19.21 -31.48 23.92
C PRO A 521 20.38 -31.63 24.91
N THR A 522 21.62 -31.31 24.50
CA THR A 522 22.82 -31.45 25.33
C THR A 522 22.73 -30.68 26.65
N ASP A 523 22.20 -29.46 26.60
CA ASP A 523 22.10 -28.56 27.76
C ASP A 523 20.66 -28.38 28.27
N ASN A 524 19.69 -29.08 27.64
CA ASN A 524 18.26 -29.00 27.95
C ASN A 524 17.73 -27.54 27.93
N LYS A 525 18.14 -26.78 26.91
CA LYS A 525 17.81 -25.36 26.73
C LYS A 525 17.31 -25.10 25.32
N TRP A 526 16.46 -24.10 25.19
CA TRP A 526 16.16 -23.51 23.91
C TRP A 526 17.23 -22.48 23.53
N ILE A 527 17.56 -22.43 22.26
CA ILE A 527 18.47 -21.44 21.68
C ILE A 527 17.65 -20.54 20.77
N ASN A 528 17.88 -19.23 20.84
CA ASN A 528 17.28 -18.29 19.91
C ASN A 528 18.06 -18.24 18.59
N GLU A 529 17.35 -18.23 17.47
CA GLU A 529 17.91 -17.82 16.19
C GLU A 529 17.47 -16.40 15.89
N SER A 530 18.41 -15.48 16.03
CA SER A 530 18.25 -14.07 15.72
C SER A 530 18.91 -13.72 14.40
N PHE A 531 18.24 -12.89 13.61
CA PHE A 531 18.80 -12.25 12.43
C PHE A 531 19.11 -10.79 12.79
N PRO A 532 20.39 -10.40 12.83
CA PRO A 532 20.76 -9.04 13.21
C PRO A 532 20.31 -8.05 12.12
N PRO A 533 20.02 -6.80 12.51
CA PRO A 533 19.70 -5.73 11.56
C PRO A 533 20.88 -5.42 10.65
N ARG A 534 20.61 -4.74 9.52
CA ARG A 534 21.65 -4.25 8.60
C ARG A 534 21.57 -2.73 8.41
N PRO A 535 22.12 -1.93 9.34
CA PRO A 535 22.09 -0.46 9.24
C PRO A 535 22.77 0.08 7.97
N GLU A 536 23.78 -0.63 7.49
CA GLU A 536 24.57 -0.30 6.30
C GLU A 536 23.95 -0.80 4.98
N LEU A 537 22.66 -1.19 4.99
CA LEU A 537 21.99 -1.67 3.79
C LEU A 537 21.79 -0.51 2.80
N ASP A 538 22.41 -0.64 1.63
CA ASP A 538 22.18 0.26 0.50
C ASP A 538 20.74 0.13 -0.03
N ASP A 539 20.20 1.21 -0.57
CA ASP A 539 18.90 1.20 -1.23
C ASP A 539 18.94 0.30 -2.48
N GLU A 540 17.85 -0.41 -2.77
CA GLU A 540 17.79 -1.21 -3.99
C GLU A 540 17.60 -0.30 -5.20
N VAL A 541 18.54 -0.36 -6.15
CA VAL A 541 18.49 0.45 -7.38
C VAL A 541 17.94 -0.37 -8.54
N MET A 542 16.97 0.19 -9.28
CA MET A 542 16.46 -0.38 -10.52
C MET A 542 16.63 0.61 -11.67
N ASP A 543 17.38 0.22 -12.69
CA ASP A 543 17.39 0.87 -14.01
C ASP A 543 16.41 0.14 -14.93
N ALA A 544 15.40 0.84 -15.43
CA ALA A 544 14.44 0.31 -16.39
C ALA A 544 14.57 0.98 -17.76
N TYR A 545 14.33 0.17 -18.78
CA TYR A 545 14.28 0.58 -20.18
C TYR A 545 12.97 0.05 -20.75
N GLU A 546 12.15 0.94 -21.28
CA GLU A 546 10.86 0.58 -21.83
C GLU A 546 10.73 1.12 -23.24
N ILE A 547 10.08 0.32 -24.09
CA ILE A 547 9.60 0.77 -25.40
C ILE A 547 8.17 0.28 -25.57
N GLY A 548 7.30 1.15 -26.06
CA GLY A 548 5.92 0.82 -26.28
C GLY A 548 5.36 1.39 -27.56
N TRP A 549 4.29 0.75 -28.01
CA TRP A 549 3.43 1.20 -29.09
C TRP A 549 2.01 1.21 -28.58
N ARG A 550 1.37 2.37 -28.65
CA ARG A 550 -0.05 2.54 -28.39
C ARG A 550 -0.76 2.92 -29.68
N SER A 551 -1.92 2.33 -29.92
CA SER A 551 -2.76 2.73 -31.03
C SER A 551 -4.23 2.78 -30.66
N SER A 552 -4.89 3.83 -31.15
CA SER A 552 -6.33 4.05 -31.01
C SER A 552 -6.94 4.19 -32.41
N PRO A 553 -7.12 3.09 -33.17
CA PRO A 553 -7.65 3.13 -34.53
C PRO A 553 -9.15 3.51 -34.59
N SER A 554 -9.81 3.58 -33.43
CA SER A 554 -11.15 4.12 -33.27
C SER A 554 -11.31 4.62 -31.84
N GLU A 555 -12.30 5.47 -31.62
CA GLU A 555 -12.66 5.99 -30.30
C GLU A 555 -13.03 4.89 -29.28
N LYS A 556 -13.39 3.69 -29.75
CA LYS A 556 -13.84 2.56 -28.91
C LYS A 556 -12.78 1.49 -28.70
N PHE A 557 -11.60 1.66 -29.28
CA PHE A 557 -10.57 0.64 -29.22
C PHE A 557 -9.21 1.29 -29.06
N LEU A 558 -8.58 1.01 -27.92
CA LEU A 558 -7.21 1.36 -27.63
C LEU A 558 -6.48 0.08 -27.26
N TRP A 559 -5.31 -0.12 -27.85
CA TRP A 559 -4.44 -1.21 -27.47
C TRP A 559 -3.02 -0.70 -27.27
N GLU A 560 -2.28 -1.40 -26.44
CA GLU A 560 -0.91 -1.07 -26.08
C GLU A 560 -0.08 -2.35 -26.09
N LEU A 561 1.11 -2.26 -26.66
CA LEU A 561 2.18 -3.24 -26.53
C LEU A 561 3.37 -2.56 -25.87
N SER A 562 3.94 -3.19 -24.85
CA SER A 562 5.13 -2.68 -24.16
C SER A 562 6.14 -3.80 -23.95
N LEU A 563 7.42 -3.46 -24.15
CA LEU A 563 8.57 -4.30 -23.84
C LEU A 563 9.39 -3.57 -22.77
N PHE A 564 9.75 -4.28 -21.72
CA PHE A 564 10.42 -3.76 -20.52
C PHE A 564 11.36 -4.78 -19.91
#